data_AF-A0A9P4IE34-F1
#
_entry.id   AF-A0A9P4IE34-F1
#
_cell.length_a   1.000
_cell.length_b   1.000
_cell.length_c   1.000
_cell.angle_alpha   90.00
_cell.angle_beta   90.00
_cell.angle_gamma   90.00
#
_symmetry.space_group_name_H-M   'P 1'
#
loop_
_entity.id
_entity.type
_entity.pdbx_description
1 polymer ?
#
loop_
_entity_poly.entity_id
_entity_poly.type
_entity_poly.pdbx_seq_one_letter_code
_entity_poly.pdbx_strand_id
1 'polypeptide(L)'
;MPNPLTGDPKSHDVSEFKDSITGHCLCGSITVTIRDPTLFDGRHGHICHCANCRKVSGSFAAPNLAIEKDKVTIEDKNRTLKVYEDYETMSGNVVRRAFCSNCGSPVRSETPMYDGQGKLVIKMGMFPRIPTPEFETFADHRHPWQGKHEGVTQFKIARGGPTL
;
A
#
# COMPACT_ATOMS: atom_id res chain seq x y z
N MET A 1 4.91 -11.84 -31.50
CA MET A 1 4.81 -12.62 -30.25
C MET A 1 4.17 -11.70 -29.21
N PRO A 2 3.18 -12.14 -28.42
CA PRO A 2 2.73 -11.34 -27.28
C PRO A 2 3.90 -11.10 -26.33
N ASN A 3 3.94 -9.91 -25.71
CA ASN A 3 4.93 -9.64 -24.66
C ASN A 3 4.77 -10.70 -23.55
N PRO A 4 5.88 -11.18 -22.94
CA PRO A 4 5.78 -12.07 -21.80
C PRO A 4 4.90 -11.41 -20.73
N LEU A 5 4.05 -12.21 -20.07
CA LEU A 5 3.30 -11.76 -18.90
C LEU A 5 4.30 -11.22 -17.87
N THR A 6 4.34 -9.90 -17.71
CA THR A 6 5.13 -9.25 -16.67
C THR A 6 4.31 -9.17 -15.38
N GLY A 7 4.96 -9.36 -14.23
CA GLY A 7 4.34 -9.11 -12.92
C GLY A 7 3.68 -10.30 -12.24
N ASP A 8 4.14 -11.55 -12.46
CA ASP A 8 3.81 -12.66 -11.54
C ASP A 8 4.63 -12.51 -10.25
N PRO A 9 4.02 -12.24 -9.08
CA PRO A 9 4.79 -12.12 -7.84
C PRO A 9 5.55 -13.40 -7.46
N LYS A 10 5.17 -14.56 -8.01
CA LYS A 10 5.85 -15.84 -7.78
C LYS A 10 7.17 -15.96 -8.53
N SER A 11 7.40 -15.15 -9.57
CA SER A 11 8.68 -15.12 -10.28
C SER A 11 9.75 -14.30 -9.56
N HIS A 12 9.42 -13.70 -8.41
CA HIS A 12 10.31 -12.89 -7.60
C HIS A 12 10.56 -13.57 -6.26
N ASP A 13 11.71 -14.21 -6.07
CA ASP A 13 12.05 -14.84 -4.80
C ASP A 13 12.25 -13.78 -3.71
N VAL A 14 11.86 -14.06 -2.46
CA VAL A 14 11.99 -13.09 -1.37
C VAL A 14 13.45 -12.73 -1.07
N SER A 15 14.40 -13.61 -1.36
CA SER A 15 15.83 -13.35 -1.21
C SER A 15 16.35 -12.24 -2.13
N GLU A 16 15.64 -11.91 -3.22
CA GLU A 16 15.95 -10.77 -4.09
C GLU A 16 15.82 -9.42 -3.36
N PHE A 17 15.05 -9.39 -2.26
CA PHE A 17 14.69 -8.16 -1.55
C PHE A 17 15.36 -8.02 -0.18
N LYS A 18 16.48 -8.72 0.04
CA LYS A 18 17.19 -8.73 1.33
C LYS A 18 17.58 -7.34 1.84
N ASP A 19 17.98 -6.44 0.94
CA ASP A 19 18.43 -5.09 1.34
C ASP A 19 17.38 -4.01 1.01
N SER A 20 16.65 -4.19 -0.09
CA SER A 20 15.63 -3.25 -0.54
C SER A 20 14.69 -3.85 -1.57
N ILE A 21 13.51 -3.25 -1.70
CA ILE A 21 12.59 -3.50 -2.80
C ILE A 21 12.24 -2.20 -3.51
N THR A 22 12.19 -2.25 -4.84
CA THR A 22 11.84 -1.10 -5.68
C THR A 22 10.58 -1.39 -6.48
N GLY A 23 9.69 -0.41 -6.52
CA GLY A 23 8.48 -0.41 -7.33
C GLY A 23 8.37 0.88 -8.13
N HIS A 24 7.52 0.88 -9.15
CA HIS A 24 7.32 2.04 -10.01
C HIS A 24 5.85 2.25 -10.29
N CYS A 25 5.42 3.50 -10.44
CA CYS A 25 4.10 3.75 -11.01
C CYS A 25 3.97 3.11 -12.41
N LEU A 26 2.74 2.92 -12.89
CA LEU A 26 2.47 2.19 -14.13
C LEU A 26 3.25 2.73 -15.35
N CYS A 27 3.48 4.04 -15.41
CA CYS A 27 4.23 4.67 -16.50
C CYS A 27 5.74 4.86 -16.22
N GLY A 28 6.25 4.36 -15.09
CA GLY A 28 7.67 4.45 -14.71
C GLY A 28 8.18 5.83 -14.28
N SER A 29 7.32 6.85 -14.24
CA SER A 29 7.69 8.23 -13.91
C SER A 29 8.14 8.41 -12.45
N ILE A 30 7.54 7.62 -11.56
CA ILE A 30 7.80 7.64 -10.12
C ILE A 30 8.39 6.29 -9.74
N THR A 31 9.52 6.32 -9.06
CA THR A 31 10.19 5.16 -8.48
C THR A 31 10.15 5.27 -6.96
N VAL A 32 9.78 4.18 -6.29
CA VAL A 32 9.77 4.09 -4.83
C VAL A 32 10.68 2.95 -4.44
N THR A 33 11.67 3.23 -3.59
CA THR A 33 12.57 2.23 -3.01
C THR A 33 12.36 2.17 -1.51
N ILE A 34 12.10 0.98 -0.98
CA ILE A 34 12.02 0.69 0.45
C ILE A 34 13.29 -0.05 0.85
N ARG A 35 14.01 0.45 1.86
CA ARG A 35 15.22 -0.17 2.44
C ARG A 35 14.91 -0.67 3.84
N ASP A 36 14.42 -1.90 3.91
CA ASP A 36 14.13 -2.57 5.17
C ASP A 36 14.48 -4.06 5.06
N PRO A 37 15.57 -4.53 5.69
CA PRO A 37 15.97 -5.92 5.58
C PRO A 37 15.00 -6.88 6.26
N THR A 38 14.11 -6.38 7.11
CA THR A 38 13.12 -7.18 7.83
C THR A 38 11.79 -7.29 7.11
N LEU A 39 11.62 -6.62 5.95
CA LEU A 39 10.33 -6.50 5.26
C LEU A 39 9.66 -7.86 4.95
N PHE A 40 10.46 -8.90 4.69
CA PHE A 40 9.98 -10.25 4.37
C PHE A 40 10.24 -11.30 5.47
N ASP A 41 10.79 -10.91 6.62
CA ASP A 41 11.06 -11.82 7.75
C ASP A 41 9.78 -12.19 8.53
N GLY A 42 8.63 -11.66 8.13
CA GLY A 42 7.36 -11.89 8.78
C GLY A 42 6.20 -11.24 8.02
N ARG A 43 5.12 -10.97 8.75
CA ARG A 43 3.97 -10.24 8.22
C ARG A 43 4.24 -8.74 8.32
N HIS A 44 4.01 -8.01 7.23
CA HIS A 44 4.14 -6.56 7.19
C HIS A 44 3.04 -5.94 6.35
N GLY A 45 2.55 -4.79 6.81
CA GLY A 45 1.54 -4.02 6.09
C GLY A 45 0.11 -4.51 6.37
N HIS A 46 -0.85 -3.91 5.68
CA HIS A 46 -2.27 -4.15 5.90
C HIS A 46 -3.10 -3.96 4.64
N ILE A 47 -4.25 -4.63 4.61
CA ILE A 47 -5.26 -4.44 3.57
C ILE A 47 -6.41 -3.61 4.13
N CYS A 48 -6.83 -2.58 3.41
CA CYS A 48 -7.96 -1.73 3.82
C CYS A 48 -9.09 -1.82 2.80
N HIS A 49 -10.30 -2.11 3.30
CA HIS A 49 -11.53 -2.31 2.51
C HIS A 49 -12.46 -1.08 2.51
N CYS A 50 -12.05 0.03 3.13
CA CYS A 50 -12.88 1.23 3.16
C CYS A 50 -13.14 1.77 1.74
N ALA A 51 -14.25 2.51 1.57
CA ALA A 51 -14.65 3.03 0.26
C ALA A 51 -13.54 3.86 -0.41
N ASN A 52 -12.82 4.70 0.33
CA ASN A 52 -11.78 5.55 -0.23
C ASN A 52 -10.55 4.74 -0.65
N CYS A 53 -10.18 3.70 0.10
CA CYS A 53 -9.11 2.79 -0.30
C CYS A 53 -9.48 1.99 -1.56
N ARG A 54 -10.75 1.58 -1.70
CA ARG A 54 -11.26 0.97 -2.93
C ARG A 54 -11.20 1.92 -4.12
N LYS A 55 -11.71 3.15 -3.98
CA LYS A 55 -11.67 4.20 -5.01
C LYS A 55 -10.24 4.48 -5.49
N VAL A 56 -9.30 4.63 -4.55
CA VAL A 56 -7.91 4.99 -4.84
C VAL A 56 -7.12 3.85 -5.50
N SER A 57 -7.40 2.60 -5.09
CA SER A 57 -6.73 1.43 -5.68
C SER A 57 -7.35 0.97 -7.00
N GLY A 58 -8.58 1.42 -7.31
CA GLY A 58 -9.37 0.85 -8.40
C GLY A 58 -9.72 -0.63 -8.17
N SER A 59 -9.68 -1.10 -6.92
CA SER A 59 -9.87 -2.50 -6.54
C SER A 59 -10.85 -2.62 -5.37
N PHE A 60 -11.22 -3.85 -5.02
CA PHE A 60 -12.09 -4.14 -3.88
C PHE A 60 -11.40 -3.92 -2.52
N ALA A 61 -10.08 -3.72 -2.51
CA ALA A 61 -9.30 -3.32 -1.35
C ALA A 61 -7.97 -2.68 -1.77
N ALA A 62 -7.29 -1.99 -0.84
CA ALA A 62 -5.94 -1.47 -1.07
C ALA A 62 -4.92 -2.12 -0.12
N PRO A 63 -3.80 -2.68 -0.64
CA PRO A 63 -2.67 -3.08 0.18
C PRO A 63 -1.78 -1.87 0.49
N ASN A 64 -1.39 -1.74 1.75
CA ASN A 64 -0.72 -0.57 2.29
C ASN A 64 0.39 -0.99 3.27
N LEU A 65 1.46 -0.20 3.37
CA LEU A 65 2.53 -0.40 4.35
C LEU A 65 2.77 0.91 5.09
N ALA A 66 2.55 0.92 6.41
CA ALA A 66 2.97 2.03 7.26
C ALA A 66 4.43 1.80 7.67
N ILE A 67 5.33 2.67 7.25
CA ILE A 67 6.79 2.51 7.42
C ILE A 67 7.45 3.85 7.74
N GLU A 68 8.60 3.80 8.41
CA GLU A 68 9.42 4.96 8.71
C GLU A 68 9.86 5.68 7.43
N LYS A 69 9.80 7.03 7.45
CA LYS A 69 10.08 7.87 6.28
C LYS A 69 11.52 7.74 5.78
N ASP A 70 12.47 7.52 6.68
CA ASP A 70 13.90 7.37 6.39
C ASP A 70 14.26 6.08 5.65
N LYS A 71 13.43 5.04 5.75
CA LYS A 71 13.55 3.79 4.98
C LYS A 71 13.05 3.92 3.55
N VAL A 72 12.43 5.04 3.17
CA VAL A 72 11.76 5.20 1.88
C VAL A 72 12.43 6.30 1.06
N THR A 73 12.83 5.97 -0.17
CA THR A 73 13.22 6.94 -1.19
C THR A 73 12.15 7.01 -2.28
N ILE A 74 11.71 8.22 -2.64
CA ILE A 74 10.77 8.45 -3.74
C ILE A 74 11.43 9.38 -4.75
N GLU A 75 11.59 8.88 -5.97
CA GLU A 75 12.14 9.63 -7.10
C GLU A 75 11.03 9.91 -8.12
N ASP A 76 10.71 11.17 -8.34
CA ASP A 76 9.68 11.61 -9.30
C ASP A 76 10.35 12.28 -10.52
N LYS A 77 10.93 11.45 -11.40
CA LYS A 77 11.82 11.87 -12.48
C LYS A 77 11.16 12.87 -13.43
N ASN A 78 9.87 12.69 -13.71
CA ASN A 78 9.13 13.57 -14.62
C ASN A 78 8.17 14.54 -13.90
N ARG A 79 8.33 14.74 -12.58
CA ARG A 79 7.55 15.71 -11.78
C ARG A 79 6.04 15.50 -11.86
N THR A 80 5.62 14.24 -11.85
CA THR A 80 4.23 13.78 -11.98
C THR A 80 3.53 13.51 -10.65
N LEU A 81 4.22 13.62 -9.52
CA LEU A 81 3.60 13.41 -8.20
C LEU A 81 2.64 14.56 -7.89
N LYS A 82 1.37 14.22 -7.69
CA LYS A 82 0.32 15.14 -7.21
C LYS A 82 -0.27 14.63 -5.92
N VAL A 83 -0.82 15.55 -5.13
CA VAL A 83 -1.44 15.25 -3.84
C VAL A 83 -2.90 15.67 -3.88
N TYR A 84 -3.77 14.76 -3.48
CA TYR A 84 -5.17 15.02 -3.18
C TYR A 84 -5.38 14.98 -1.67
N GLU A 85 -6.04 15.99 -1.11
CA GLU A 85 -6.42 16.00 0.29
C GLU A 85 -7.81 15.35 0.43
N ASP A 86 -7.83 14.17 1.06
CA ASP A 86 -9.04 13.41 1.30
C ASP A 86 -9.61 13.75 2.68
N TYR A 87 -10.74 14.45 2.67
CA TYR A 87 -11.47 14.89 3.86
C TYR A 87 -12.55 13.89 4.30
N GLU A 88 -12.98 12.97 3.42
CA GLU A 88 -14.07 12.02 3.69
C GLU A 88 -13.55 10.77 4.41
N THR A 89 -12.98 10.95 5.60
CA THR A 89 -12.40 9.84 6.38
C THR A 89 -13.20 9.58 7.66
N MET A 90 -13.30 8.32 8.06
CA MET A 90 -13.99 7.95 9.31
C MET A 90 -13.34 8.60 10.55
N SER A 91 -12.01 8.78 10.52
CA SER A 91 -11.27 9.42 11.62
C SER A 91 -11.46 10.94 11.71
N GLY A 92 -12.07 11.59 10.73
CA GLY A 92 -12.11 13.05 10.61
C GLY A 92 -10.77 13.69 10.21
N ASN A 93 -9.66 12.98 10.34
CA ASN A 93 -8.35 13.43 9.87
C ASN A 93 -8.29 13.51 8.35
N VAL A 94 -7.69 14.58 7.83
CA VAL A 94 -7.35 14.69 6.41
C VAL A 94 -6.25 13.68 6.07
N VAL A 95 -6.46 12.90 5.02
CA VAL A 95 -5.44 11.99 4.47
C VAL A 95 -4.91 12.59 3.17
N ARG A 96 -3.63 12.95 3.15
CA ARG A 96 -2.95 13.44 1.93
C ARG A 96 -2.54 12.26 1.08
N ARG A 97 -3.19 12.07 -0.06
CA ARG A 97 -2.97 10.94 -0.97
C ARG A 97 -2.14 11.39 -2.16
N ALA A 98 -0.92 10.88 -2.27
CA ALA A 98 -0.04 11.17 -3.39
C ALA A 98 -0.18 10.11 -4.49
N PHE A 99 -0.25 10.55 -5.75
CA PHE A 99 -0.43 9.69 -6.92
C PHE A 99 0.32 10.25 -8.14
N CYS A 100 0.56 9.41 -9.13
CA CYS A 100 1.12 9.83 -10.42
C CYS A 100 0.02 10.48 -11.27
N SER A 101 0.16 11.75 -11.62
CA SER A 101 -0.81 12.46 -12.47
C SER A 101 -0.84 11.97 -13.92
N ASN A 102 0.17 11.21 -14.36
CA ASN A 102 0.25 10.70 -15.72
C ASN A 102 -0.50 9.36 -15.89
N CYS A 103 -0.45 8.48 -14.90
CA CYS A 103 -1.05 7.13 -14.99
C CYS A 103 -2.04 6.80 -13.87
N GLY A 104 -2.27 7.71 -12.93
CA GLY A 104 -3.21 7.52 -11.82
C GLY A 104 -2.70 6.61 -10.69
N SER A 105 -1.56 5.93 -10.83
CA SER A 105 -1.08 5.00 -9.80
C SER A 105 -0.94 5.68 -8.45
N PRO A 106 -1.52 5.12 -7.37
CA PRO A 106 -1.38 5.67 -6.03
C PRO A 106 0.03 5.35 -5.51
N VAL A 107 0.68 6.33 -4.85
CA VAL A 107 2.08 6.24 -4.41
C VAL A 107 2.20 6.12 -2.91
N ARG A 108 1.70 7.13 -2.19
CA ARG A 108 1.75 7.16 -0.73
C ARG A 108 0.55 7.88 -0.14
N SER A 109 0.35 7.72 1.15
CA SER A 109 -0.56 8.55 1.94
C SER A 109 0.12 9.04 3.21
N GLU A 110 -0.20 10.25 3.61
CA GLU A 110 0.20 10.83 4.89
C GLU A 110 -1.05 11.20 5.68
N THR A 111 -1.01 11.02 7.00
CA THR A 111 -2.13 11.29 7.89
C THR A 111 -1.58 11.72 9.26
N PRO A 112 -2.25 12.66 9.95
CA PRO A 112 -1.86 13.12 11.28
C PRO A 112 -1.64 12.00 12.31
N MET A 113 -2.28 10.84 12.12
CA MET A 113 -2.08 9.65 12.96
C MET A 113 -0.61 9.20 13.04
N TYR A 114 0.22 9.52 12.03
CA TYR A 114 1.62 9.12 11.94
C TYR A 114 2.62 10.27 12.07
N ASP A 115 2.18 11.52 12.26
CA ASP A 115 3.08 12.70 12.27
C ASP A 115 4.14 12.62 13.38
N GLY A 116 3.76 12.13 14.57
CA GLY A 116 4.68 11.93 15.70
C GLY A 116 5.50 10.64 15.63
N GLN A 117 5.25 9.77 14.65
CA GLN A 117 5.94 8.48 14.51
C GLN A 117 6.97 8.49 13.38
N GLY A 118 7.06 9.59 12.62
CA GLY A 118 7.94 9.66 11.45
C GLY A 118 7.59 8.63 10.38
N LYS A 119 6.30 8.25 10.26
CA LYS A 119 5.83 7.24 9.31
C LYS A 119 5.03 7.84 8.16
N LEU A 120 5.00 7.12 7.04
CA LEU A 120 4.08 7.34 5.92
C LEU A 120 3.49 6.00 5.49
N VAL A 121 2.43 6.04 4.68
CA VAL A 121 1.78 4.83 4.15
C VAL A 121 2.14 4.65 2.68
N ILE A 122 2.95 3.66 2.34
CA ILE A 122 3.23 3.27 0.95
C ILE A 122 2.11 2.41 0.39
N LYS A 123 1.79 2.63 -0.90
CA LYS A 123 0.83 1.83 -1.66
C LYS A 123 1.57 0.67 -2.30
N MET A 124 1.22 -0.54 -1.89
CA MET A 124 2.05 -1.71 -2.18
C MET A 124 1.82 -2.31 -3.57
N GLY A 125 0.74 -1.93 -4.27
CA GLY A 125 0.37 -2.51 -5.57
C GLY A 125 1.33 -2.20 -6.73
N MET A 126 2.35 -1.35 -6.53
CA MET A 126 3.34 -1.00 -7.55
C MET A 126 4.65 -1.80 -7.46
N PHE A 127 4.77 -2.66 -6.46
CA PHE A 127 5.96 -3.46 -6.21
C PHE A 127 5.82 -4.85 -6.87
N PRO A 128 6.92 -5.47 -7.30
CA PRO A 128 6.89 -6.79 -7.95
C PRO A 128 6.34 -7.89 -7.04
N ARG A 129 6.54 -7.73 -5.73
CA ARG A 129 6.03 -8.62 -4.69
C ARG A 129 5.74 -7.80 -3.44
N ILE A 130 4.78 -8.24 -2.63
CA ILE A 130 4.41 -7.60 -1.36
C ILE A 130 4.48 -8.63 -0.23
N PRO A 131 4.84 -8.23 1.00
CA PRO A 131 4.81 -9.13 2.15
C PRO A 131 3.39 -9.57 2.47
N THR A 132 3.27 -10.68 3.20
CA THR A 132 1.97 -11.11 3.74
C THR A 132 1.49 -10.05 4.73
N PRO A 133 0.25 -9.54 4.62
CA PRO A 133 -0.25 -8.50 5.52
C PRO A 133 -0.38 -9.01 6.96
N GLU A 134 -0.16 -8.12 7.91
CA GLU A 134 -0.37 -8.36 9.35
C GLU A 134 -1.86 -8.41 9.69
N PHE A 135 -2.63 -7.50 9.10
CA PHE A 135 -4.04 -7.33 9.41
C PHE A 135 -4.83 -6.73 8.26
N GLU A 136 -6.15 -6.77 8.40
CA GLU A 136 -7.10 -6.07 7.55
C GLU A 136 -7.94 -5.09 8.37
N THR A 137 -8.31 -3.97 7.76
CA THR A 137 -9.23 -2.98 8.33
C THR A 137 -10.44 -2.81 7.43
N PHE A 138 -11.56 -2.38 8.03
CA PHE A 138 -12.87 -2.32 7.38
C PHE A 138 -13.31 -3.67 6.81
N ALA A 139 -12.93 -4.78 7.44
CA ALA A 139 -13.24 -6.12 6.94
C ALA A 139 -14.77 -6.40 6.88
N ASP A 140 -15.58 -5.68 7.66
CA ASP A 140 -17.06 -5.72 7.56
C ASP A 140 -17.58 -5.17 6.23
N HIS A 141 -16.77 -4.36 5.53
CA HIS A 141 -17.14 -3.75 4.25
C HIS A 141 -16.76 -4.60 3.04
N ARG A 142 -16.24 -5.81 3.25
CA ARG A 142 -16.00 -6.76 2.16
C ARG A 142 -17.31 -7.04 1.42
N HIS A 143 -17.21 -7.22 0.11
CA HIS A 143 -18.35 -7.75 -0.64
C HIS A 143 -18.66 -9.18 -0.18
N PRO A 144 -19.93 -9.62 -0.20
CA PRO A 144 -20.31 -10.97 0.27
C PRO A 144 -19.57 -12.11 -0.43
N TRP A 145 -19.09 -11.89 -1.66
CA TRP A 145 -18.32 -12.85 -2.45
C TRP A 145 -16.81 -12.81 -2.18
N GLN A 146 -16.29 -11.81 -1.46
CA GLN A 146 -14.87 -11.76 -1.14
C GLN A 146 -14.53 -12.84 -0.12
N GLY A 147 -13.49 -13.63 -0.43
CA GLY A 147 -12.88 -14.53 0.53
C GLY A 147 -12.17 -13.79 1.67
N LYS A 148 -11.71 -14.56 2.66
CA LYS A 148 -10.89 -14.08 3.78
C LYS A 148 -9.43 -14.48 3.55
N HIS A 149 -8.48 -13.67 4.03
CA HIS A 149 -7.08 -14.08 4.05
C HIS A 149 -6.78 -14.86 5.34
N GLU A 150 -6.41 -16.14 5.19
CA GLU A 150 -6.13 -17.01 6.34
C GLU A 150 -4.93 -16.55 7.16
N GLY A 151 -5.04 -16.66 8.48
CA GLY A 151 -3.99 -16.25 9.42
C GLY A 151 -3.74 -14.73 9.49
N VAL A 152 -4.53 -13.91 8.79
CA VAL A 152 -4.49 -12.44 8.88
C VAL A 152 -5.57 -11.98 9.85
N THR A 153 -5.20 -11.14 10.82
CA THR A 153 -6.16 -10.56 11.77
C THR A 153 -7.12 -9.62 11.04
N GLN A 154 -8.42 -9.82 11.21
CA GLN A 154 -9.44 -9.06 10.47
C GLN A 154 -10.20 -8.16 11.41
N PHE A 155 -9.84 -6.87 11.45
CA PHE A 155 -10.58 -5.88 12.22
C PHE A 155 -11.84 -5.47 11.45
N LYS A 156 -12.98 -5.48 12.15
CA LYS A 156 -14.27 -5.07 11.58
C LYS A 156 -14.17 -3.71 10.89
N ILE A 157 -13.57 -2.74 11.58
CA ILE A 157 -13.41 -1.35 11.12
C ILE A 157 -11.97 -0.85 11.29
N ALA A 158 -11.50 -0.64 12.51
CA ALA A 158 -10.21 -0.02 12.79
C ALA A 158 -9.24 -0.96 13.51
N ARG A 159 -7.94 -0.78 13.29
CA ARG A 159 -6.88 -1.53 13.98
C ARG A 159 -7.03 -1.37 15.50
N GLY A 160 -6.95 -2.48 16.23
CA GLY A 160 -7.13 -2.53 17.69
C GLY A 160 -8.58 -2.58 18.16
N GLY A 161 -9.55 -2.54 17.23
CA GLY A 161 -10.96 -2.73 17.53
C GLY A 161 -11.40 -4.21 17.52
N PRO A 162 -12.72 -4.48 17.51
CA PRO A 162 -13.25 -5.83 17.38
C PRO A 162 -12.81 -6.52 16.10
N THR A 163 -12.62 -7.84 16.18
CA THR A 163 -12.28 -8.71 15.04
C THR A 163 -13.50 -9.48 14.51
N LEU A 164 -13.36 -10.01 13.28
CA LEU A 164 -14.27 -10.99 12.67
C LEU A 164 -14.01 -12.42 13.12
#